data_AF-I3R618-F1
#
_entry.id   AF-I3R618-F1
#
_cell.length_a   1.000
_cell.length_b   1.000
_cell.length_c   1.000
_cell.angle_alpha   90.00
_cell.angle_beta   90.00
_cell.angle_gamma   90.00
#
_symmetry.space_group_name_H-M   'P 1'
#
loop_
_entity.id
_entity.type
_entity.pdbx_description
1 polymer ?
#
loop_
_entity_poly.entity_id
_entity_poly.type
_entity_poly.pdbx_seq_one_letter_code
_entity_poly.pdbx_strand_id
1 'polypeptide(L)'
;MVDKPQSGTLFGIPYNFERPSVGRLLSSYWQPGEGMLVEKPFGIGYTLNLASWRSWVVLLVAGGLLWNERQKAEEKEEVEADEGPVEVIVD
;
A
#
# COMPACT_ATOMS: atom_id res chain seq x y z
N MET A 1 -4.21 -38.59 1.14
CA MET A 1 -4.67 -37.34 0.50
C MET A 1 -3.45 -36.73 -0.14
N VAL A 2 -3.47 -36.38 -1.43
CA VAL A 2 -2.33 -35.67 -2.04
C VAL A 2 -2.32 -34.28 -1.45
N ASP A 3 -1.29 -33.96 -0.67
CA ASP A 3 -1.07 -32.63 -0.14
C ASP A 3 -0.99 -31.65 -1.32
N LYS A 4 -1.92 -30.69 -1.35
CA LYS A 4 -1.89 -29.63 -2.35
C LYS A 4 -0.67 -28.74 -2.06
N PRO A 5 0.13 -28.35 -3.06
CA PRO A 5 1.28 -27.48 -2.83
C PRO A 5 0.81 -26.16 -2.20
N GLN A 6 1.39 -25.83 -1.04
CA GLN A 6 1.03 -24.63 -0.27
C GLN A 6 1.61 -23.34 -0.87
N SER A 7 2.54 -23.45 -1.83
CA SER A 7 3.16 -22.33 -2.53
C SER A 7 3.32 -22.65 -4.02
N GLY A 8 3.45 -21.61 -4.85
CA GLY A 8 3.62 -21.76 -6.29
C GLY A 8 3.28 -20.49 -7.05
N THR A 9 2.97 -20.63 -8.33
CA THR A 9 2.62 -19.52 -9.21
C THR A 9 1.30 -19.80 -9.90
N LEU A 10 0.40 -18.82 -9.89
CA LEU A 10 -0.90 -18.86 -10.55
C LEU A 10 -0.98 -17.70 -11.55
N PHE A 11 -1.12 -18.01 -12.85
CA PHE A 11 -1.12 -17.01 -13.94
C PHE A 11 0.10 -16.05 -13.92
N GLY A 12 1.27 -16.54 -13.50
CA GLY A 12 2.48 -15.72 -13.36
C GLY A 12 2.59 -14.93 -12.04
N ILE A 13 1.56 -14.99 -11.18
CA ILE A 13 1.54 -14.32 -9.87
C ILE A 13 1.92 -15.34 -8.78
N PRO A 14 2.92 -15.05 -7.92
CA PRO A 14 3.31 -15.95 -6.85
C PRO A 14 2.22 -16.03 -5.77
N TYR A 15 2.09 -17.20 -5.16
CA TYR A 15 1.27 -17.40 -3.97
C TYR A 15 2.01 -18.25 -2.93
N ASN A 16 1.76 -17.96 -1.66
CA ASN A 16 2.27 -18.71 -0.53
C ASN A 16 1.22 -18.77 0.59
N PHE A 17 0.73 -19.97 0.90
CA PHE A 17 -0.22 -20.26 1.97
C PHE A 17 0.41 -21.07 3.12
N GLU A 18 1.74 -21.09 3.20
CA GLU A 18 2.43 -21.58 4.39
C GLU A 18 2.06 -20.75 5.63
N ARG A 19 2.23 -21.32 6.82
CA ARG A 19 1.89 -20.62 8.06
C ARG A 19 2.68 -19.30 8.16
N PRO A 20 2.00 -18.16 8.40
CA PRO A 20 2.67 -16.88 8.50
C PRO A 20 3.55 -16.84 9.75
N SER A 21 4.68 -16.14 9.65
CA SER A 21 5.53 -15.81 10.78
C SER A 21 5.94 -14.34 10.72
N VAL A 22 6.04 -13.71 11.89
CA VAL A 22 6.43 -12.30 12.01
C VAL A 22 7.84 -12.08 11.41
N GLY A 23 8.75 -13.03 11.63
CA GLY A 23 10.09 -13.00 11.05
C GLY A 23 10.08 -12.97 9.52
N ARG A 24 9.29 -13.85 8.87
CA ARG A 24 9.14 -13.87 7.41
C ARG A 24 8.48 -12.61 6.86
N LEU A 25 7.55 -12.03 7.62
CA LEU A 25 6.93 -10.76 7.26
C LEU A 25 7.97 -9.63 7.23
N LEU A 26 8.72 -9.44 8.32
CA LEU A 26 9.73 -8.39 8.42
C LEU A 26 10.85 -8.58 7.40
N SER A 27 11.33 -9.82 7.21
CA SER A 27 12.35 -10.11 6.20
C SER A 27 11.86 -9.81 4.79
N SER A 28 10.56 -9.98 4.50
CA SER A 28 10.03 -9.70 3.17
C SER A 28 10.10 -8.22 2.80
N TYR A 29 10.02 -7.31 3.79
CA TYR A 29 10.15 -5.88 3.57
C TYR A 29 11.60 -5.41 3.45
N TRP A 30 12.59 -6.22 3.84
CA TRP A 30 14.00 -5.85 3.79
C TRP A 30 14.85 -6.96 3.17
N GLN A 31 14.99 -6.92 1.84
CA GLN A 31 15.75 -7.90 1.06
C GLN A 31 16.86 -7.20 0.24
N PRO A 32 18.05 -6.97 0.83
CA PRO A 32 19.16 -6.33 0.13
C PRO A 32 19.60 -7.15 -1.09
N GLY A 33 19.89 -6.46 -2.20
CA GLY A 33 20.30 -7.10 -3.46
C GLY A 33 19.14 -7.51 -4.38
N GLU A 34 17.92 -7.53 -3.87
CA GLU A 34 16.71 -7.83 -4.65
C GLU A 34 16.07 -6.58 -5.28
N GLY A 35 15.10 -6.81 -6.17
CA GLY A 35 14.31 -5.76 -6.81
C GLY A 35 13.40 -4.97 -5.85
N MET A 36 12.72 -3.95 -6.39
CA MET A 36 11.76 -3.12 -5.65
C MET A 36 10.50 -3.89 -5.24
N LEU A 37 10.03 -4.78 -6.11
CA LEU A 37 8.90 -5.67 -5.85
C LEU A 37 9.44 -7.06 -5.58
N VAL A 38 9.03 -7.65 -4.47
CA VAL A 38 9.43 -8.99 -4.03
C VAL A 38 8.20 -9.81 -3.70
N GLU A 39 8.32 -11.13 -3.76
CA GLU A 39 7.18 -12.02 -3.50
C GLU A 39 6.64 -11.82 -2.08
N LYS A 40 5.32 -11.82 -1.94
CA LYS A 40 4.69 -11.68 -0.64
C LYS A 40 4.94 -12.96 0.19
N PRO A 41 5.35 -12.84 1.47
CA PRO A 41 5.71 -14.01 2.28
C PRO A 41 4.51 -14.91 2.60
N PHE A 42 3.30 -14.38 2.49
CA PHE A 42 2.04 -15.11 2.60
C PHE A 42 0.93 -14.42 1.78
N GLY A 43 -0.03 -15.18 1.30
CA GLY A 43 -1.09 -14.74 0.40
C GLY A 43 -0.66 -14.80 -1.07
N ILE A 44 -1.15 -13.86 -1.87
CA ILE A 44 -0.96 -13.83 -3.33
C ILE A 44 -0.32 -12.49 -3.70
N GLY A 45 0.66 -12.52 -4.61
CA GLY A 45 1.25 -11.35 -5.24
C GLY A 45 2.57 -10.89 -4.62
N TYR A 46 2.79 -9.58 -4.71
CA TYR A 46 4.07 -8.95 -4.39
C TYR A 46 3.93 -7.95 -3.23
N THR A 47 5.05 -7.63 -2.60
CA THR A 47 5.21 -6.58 -1.60
C THR A 47 6.37 -5.65 -1.99
N LEU A 48 6.46 -4.51 -1.31
CA LEU A 48 7.48 -3.50 -1.53
C LEU A 48 8.72 -3.81 -0.68
N ASN A 49 9.90 -3.86 -1.32
CA ASN A 49 11.19 -4.09 -0.67
C ASN A 49 11.85 -2.75 -0.28
N LEU A 50 11.85 -2.43 1.01
CA LEU A 50 12.45 -1.20 1.56
C LEU A 50 13.97 -1.18 1.50
N ALA A 51 14.64 -2.30 1.23
CA ALA A 51 16.08 -2.32 0.96
C ALA A 51 16.41 -1.72 -0.43
N SER A 52 15.42 -1.60 -1.33
CA SER A 52 15.60 -0.96 -2.62
C SER A 52 15.41 0.55 -2.52
N TRP A 53 16.38 1.34 -3.00
CA TRP A 53 16.28 2.81 -3.03
C TRP A 53 15.07 3.30 -3.84
N ARG A 54 14.61 2.54 -4.85
CA ARG A 54 13.44 2.87 -5.67
C ARG A 54 12.15 2.85 -4.85
N SER A 55 12.06 1.97 -3.85
CA SER A 55 10.91 1.91 -2.94
C SER A 55 10.74 3.21 -2.16
N TRP A 56 11.85 3.84 -1.75
CA TRP A 56 11.83 5.13 -1.06
C TRP A 56 11.34 6.26 -1.95
N VAL A 57 11.67 6.23 -3.24
CA VAL A 57 11.11 7.19 -4.22
C VAL A 57 9.59 7.03 -4.32
N VAL A 58 9.10 5.79 -4.44
CA VAL A 58 7.65 5.51 -4.49
C VAL A 58 6.96 5.99 -3.22
N LEU A 59 7.53 5.71 -2.04
CA LEU A 59 6.98 6.17 -0.76
C LEU A 59 6.97 7.69 -0.65
N LEU A 60 8.02 8.38 -1.12
CA LEU A 60 8.08 9.84 -1.14
C LEU A 60 6.98 10.41 -2.04
N VAL A 61 6.82 9.88 -3.25
CA VAL A 61 5.78 10.32 -4.18
C VAL A 61 4.39 10.09 -3.60
N ALA A 62 4.11 8.88 -3.09
CA ALA A 62 2.83 8.56 -2.46
C ALA A 62 2.56 9.46 -1.24
N GLY A 63 3.57 9.71 -0.40
CA GLY A 63 3.48 10.61 0.74
C GLY A 63 3.23 12.06 0.34
N GLY A 64 3.90 12.54 -0.72
CA GLY A 64 3.68 13.88 -1.26
C GLY A 64 2.27 14.07 -1.84
N LEU A 65 1.75 13.06 -2.55
CA LEU A 65 0.38 13.07 -3.05
C LEU A 65 -0.63 13.09 -1.91
N LEU A 66 -0.42 12.27 -0.87
CA LEU A 66 -1.28 12.23 0.31
C LEU A 66 -1.27 13.57 1.08
N TRP A 67 -0.11 14.20 1.22
CA TRP A 67 -0.01 15.50 1.87
C TRP A 67 -0.75 16.60 1.07
N ASN A 68 -0.57 16.61 -0.25
CA ASN A 68 -1.28 17.53 -1.14
C ASN A 68 -2.80 17.31 -1.13
N GLU A 69 -3.27 16.06 -1.02
CA GLU A 69 -4.71 15.76 -0.88
C GLU A 69 -5.27 16.36 0.41
N ARG A 70 -4.55 16.24 1.54
CA ARG A 70 -4.98 16.78 2.84
C ARG A 70 -5.05 18.30 2.85
N GLN A 71 -4.05 18.97 2.28
CA GLN A 71 -4.04 20.44 2.20
C GLN A 71 -5.24 20.98 1.42
N LYS A 72 -5.61 20.32 0.31
CA LYS A 72 -6.80 20.71 -0.46
C LYS A 72 -8.10 20.48 0.30
N ALA A 73 -8.16 19.45 1.14
CA ALA A 73 -9.32 19.22 1.98
C ALA A 73 -9.46 20.30 3.06
N GLU A 74 -8.35 20.70 3.69
CA GLU A 74 -8.29 21.79 4.66
C GLU A 74 -8.67 23.14 4.04
N GLU A 75 -8.10 23.49 2.88
CA GLU A 75 -8.48 24.71 2.14
C GLU A 75 -9.97 24.73 1.78
N LYS A 76 -10.53 23.57 1.41
CA LYS A 76 -11.95 23.45 1.08
C LYS A 76 -12.85 23.64 2.31
N GLU A 77 -12.47 23.08 3.46
CA GLU A 77 -13.18 23.28 4.72
C GLU A 77 -13.13 24.75 5.18
N GLU A 78 -12.00 25.43 5.00
CA GLU A 78 -11.89 26.88 5.30
C GLU A 78 -12.81 27.71 4.41
N VAL A 79 -12.89 27.42 3.09
CA VAL A 79 -13.79 28.12 2.17
C VAL A 79 -15.26 27.84 2.50
N GLU A 80 -15.65 26.60 2.78
CA GLU A 80 -17.03 26.26 3.19
C GLU A 80 -17.40 26.91 4.54
N ALA A 81 -16.44 27.09 5.45
CA ALA A 81 -16.66 27.80 6.70
C ALA A 81 -16.84 29.31 6.51
N ASP A 82 -16.11 29.93 5.58
CA ASP A 82 -16.21 31.37 5.26
C ASP A 82 -17.48 31.71 4.47
N GLU A 83 -17.99 30.81 3.62
CA GLU A 83 -19.21 31.03 2.83
C GLU A 83 -20.51 30.87 3.64
N GLY A 84 -20.44 30.22 4.81
CA GLY A 84 -21.58 30.04 5.72
C GLY A 84 -22.70 29.15 5.17
N PRO A 85 -23.57 28.59 6.03
CA PRO A 85 -24.66 27.73 5.58
C PRO A 85 -25.68 28.54 4.76
N VAL A 86 -25.82 28.21 3.48
CA VAL A 86 -26.85 28.78 2.61
C VAL A 86 -28.22 28.25 3.06
N GLU A 87 -29.00 29.09 3.74
CA GLU A 87 -30.38 28.75 4.13
C GLU A 87 -31.26 28.67 2.87
N VAL A 88 -31.59 27.44 2.47
CA VAL A 88 -32.56 27.20 1.40
C VAL A 88 -33.96 27.42 1.97
N ILE A 89 -34.54 28.57 1.65
CA ILE A 89 -35.95 28.85 1.93
C ILE A 89 -36.78 28.07 0.91
N VAL A 90 -37.61 27.14 1.38
CA VAL A 90 -38.60 26.45 0.55
C VAL A 90 -39.92 27.22 0.68
N ASP A 91 -40.39 27.81 -0.42
CA ASP A 91 -41.72 28.45 -0.54
C ASP A 91 -42.83 27.38 -0.68
#